data_AF-A0AAV0WXK3-F1
#
_entry.id   AF-A0AAV0WXK3-F1
#
_cell.length_a   1.000
_cell.length_b   1.000
_cell.length_c   1.000
_cell.angle_alpha   90.00
_cell.angle_beta   90.00
_cell.angle_gamma   90.00
#
_symmetry.space_group_name_H-M   'P 1'
#
loop_
_entity.id
_entity.type
_entity.pdbx_description
1 polymer ?
#
loop_
_entity_poly.entity_id
_entity_poly.type
_entity_poly.pdbx_seq_one_letter_code
_entity_poly.pdbx_strand_id
1 'polypeptide(L)'
;MNKMGRNVLGSDLSETKDLRRLTTIIPGRLYLATYSTHCRHPDTRGLHFFSTDYNYWDDGLASHEPLNLGCLVQYIRYFNDKMYNHRFVSKAIVHYTVDNSKEYNDPAFLIGAYSIVVKQMDPLTIHSILKNSNHCVNGVDSIFGHGKNNYGIDLHECLNVVYKAMKYRIVNFKDFNFQEYNNQCLDMTWIVPDKLVAFRGPIECDNIAAGPGRNVLLQNFVKYFKENNVKTVIRLNDTEYKSCW
;
A
#
# COMPACT_ATOMS: atom_id res chain seq x y z
N MET A 1 -3.46 7.08 28.56
CA MET A 1 -4.12 5.86 28.03
C MET A 1 -5.63 6.02 28.17
N ASN A 2 -6.40 6.10 27.08
CA ASN A 2 -7.84 6.35 27.10
C ASN A 2 -8.64 5.16 27.68
N LYS A 3 -9.70 5.43 28.45
CA LYS A 3 -10.65 4.42 28.98
C LYS A 3 -11.16 3.44 27.91
N MET A 4 -11.27 3.91 26.67
CA MET A 4 -11.76 3.13 25.52
C MET A 4 -10.83 1.96 25.15
N GLY A 5 -9.50 2.10 25.30
CA GLY A 5 -8.54 1.04 24.96
C GLY A 5 -8.63 -0.17 25.88
N ARG A 6 -8.83 0.06 27.19
CA ARG A 6 -9.01 -1.02 28.18
C ARG A 6 -10.31 -1.79 28.02
N ASN A 7 -11.35 -1.17 27.45
CA ASN A 7 -12.62 -1.86 27.21
C ASN A 7 -12.57 -2.77 25.97
N VAL A 8 -11.76 -2.42 24.97
CA VAL A 8 -11.63 -3.20 23.72
C VAL A 8 -10.61 -4.34 23.86
N LEU A 9 -9.42 -4.06 24.41
CA LEU A 9 -8.32 -5.02 24.58
C LEU A 9 -8.43 -5.84 25.88
N GLY A 10 -9.56 -5.75 26.57
CA GLY A 10 -9.78 -6.40 27.85
C GLY A 10 -8.84 -5.92 28.97
N SER A 11 -8.96 -6.55 30.14
CA SER A 11 -8.11 -6.28 31.30
C SER A 11 -6.78 -7.05 31.28
N ASP A 12 -6.47 -7.78 30.21
CA ASP A 12 -5.23 -8.52 30.12
C ASP A 12 -4.05 -7.55 30.00
N LEU A 13 -3.21 -7.56 31.03
CA LEU A 13 -2.03 -6.71 31.12
C LEU A 13 -1.05 -6.96 29.98
N SER A 14 -1.05 -8.17 29.38
CA SER A 14 -0.16 -8.52 28.28
C SER A 14 -0.49 -7.76 26.98
N GLU A 15 -1.78 -7.56 26.69
CA GLU A 15 -2.25 -6.88 25.46
C GLU A 15 -2.05 -5.36 25.50
N THR A 16 -1.91 -4.80 26.70
CA THR A 16 -1.83 -3.36 26.94
C THR A 16 -0.46 -2.89 27.43
N LYS A 17 0.47 -3.80 27.72
CA LYS A 17 1.75 -3.52 28.38
C LYS A 17 2.59 -2.46 27.65
N ASP A 18 2.52 -2.43 26.32
CA ASP A 18 3.29 -1.52 25.46
C ASP A 18 2.41 -0.71 24.47
N LEU A 19 1.09 -0.73 24.67
CA LEU A 19 0.14 -0.06 23.78
C LEU A 19 0.25 1.47 23.93
N ARG A 20 0.57 2.14 22.84
CA ARG A 20 0.66 3.60 22.75
C ARG A 20 -0.67 4.22 22.34
N ARG A 21 -1.30 3.67 21.30
CA ARG A 21 -2.57 4.16 20.79
C ARG A 21 -3.44 3.02 20.29
N LEU A 22 -4.74 3.16 20.49
CA LEU A 22 -5.75 2.32 19.85
C LEU A 22 -6.75 3.23 19.15
N THR A 23 -6.76 3.18 17.83
CA THR A 23 -7.64 3.94 16.96
C THR A 23 -8.80 3.06 16.54
N THR A 24 -10.02 3.51 16.83
CA THR A 24 -11.25 2.81 16.39
C THR A 24 -11.60 3.27 14.98
N ILE A 25 -11.64 2.33 14.04
CA ILE A 25 -12.03 2.60 12.65
C ILE A 25 -13.48 2.16 12.43
N ILE A 26 -13.80 0.93 12.83
CA ILE A 26 -15.18 0.42 12.86
C ILE A 26 -15.46 -0.06 14.28
N PRO A 27 -16.36 0.61 15.03
CA PRO A 27 -16.69 0.23 16.40
C PRO A 27 -17.05 -1.25 16.50
N GLY A 28 -16.42 -1.95 17.45
CA GLY A 28 -16.63 -3.38 17.69
C GLY A 28 -16.01 -4.32 16.65
N ARG A 29 -15.41 -3.82 15.57
CA ARG A 29 -14.99 -4.67 14.45
C ARG A 29 -13.56 -4.46 13.97
N LEU A 30 -13.09 -3.21 13.85
CA LEU A 30 -11.81 -2.88 13.24
C LEU A 30 -11.08 -1.77 14.00
N TYR A 31 -9.84 -2.04 14.37
CA TYR A 31 -8.95 -1.14 15.09
C TYR A 31 -7.56 -1.11 14.48
N LEU A 32 -6.90 0.05 14.60
CA LEU A 32 -5.46 0.22 14.37
C LEU A 32 -4.78 0.47 15.72
N ALA A 33 -3.84 -0.39 16.10
CA ALA A 33 -3.08 -0.26 17.34
C ALA A 33 -1.62 0.13 17.05
N THR A 34 -1.05 1.01 17.88
CA THR A 34 0.38 1.30 17.87
C THR A 34 1.02 0.86 19.17
N TYR A 35 2.14 0.16 19.10
CA TYR A 35 2.89 -0.36 20.24
C TYR A 35 4.30 0.24 20.29
N SER A 36 4.91 0.40 21.47
CA SER A 36 6.30 0.89 21.55
C SER A 36 7.36 -0.13 21.15
N THR A 37 7.02 -1.41 21.14
CA THR A 37 7.95 -2.52 20.97
C THR A 37 7.44 -3.46 19.90
N HIS A 38 8.36 -3.95 19.08
CA HIS A 38 8.11 -5.02 18.13
C HIS A 38 7.86 -6.31 18.91
N CYS A 39 6.60 -6.73 18.96
CA CYS A 39 6.23 -8.03 19.52
C CYS A 39 5.01 -8.61 18.80
N ARG A 40 4.97 -9.94 18.69
CA ARG A 40 3.80 -10.64 18.18
C ARG A 40 2.74 -10.68 19.27
N HIS A 41 1.54 -10.20 18.96
CA HIS A 41 0.41 -10.28 19.86
C HIS A 41 -0.41 -11.56 19.56
N PRO A 42 -0.64 -12.43 20.56
CA PRO A 42 -1.44 -13.62 20.36
C PRO A 42 -2.92 -13.29 20.22
N ASP A 43 -3.62 -14.11 19.44
CA ASP A 43 -5.08 -14.06 19.34
C ASP A 43 -5.76 -14.35 20.69
N THR A 44 -6.88 -13.68 20.93
CA THR A 44 -7.74 -13.92 22.08
C THR A 44 -9.07 -14.52 21.64
N ARG A 45 -9.98 -14.76 22.60
CA ARG A 45 -11.36 -15.17 22.26
C ARG A 45 -12.10 -14.11 21.45
N GLY A 46 -11.87 -12.83 21.73
CA GLY A 46 -12.58 -11.71 21.13
C GLY A 46 -11.77 -10.91 20.11
N LEU A 47 -10.45 -11.12 20.04
CA LEU A 47 -9.55 -10.30 19.23
C LEU A 47 -8.67 -11.16 18.34
N HIS A 48 -8.48 -10.68 17.12
CA HIS A 48 -7.49 -11.20 16.18
C HIS A 48 -6.47 -10.11 15.87
N PHE A 49 -5.20 -10.40 16.11
CA PHE A 49 -4.10 -9.47 15.87
C PHE A 49 -3.35 -9.85 14.60
N PHE A 50 -3.02 -8.85 13.79
CA PHE A 50 -2.12 -9.03 12.66
C PHE A 50 -1.34 -7.74 12.39
N SER A 51 -0.18 -7.87 11.77
CA SER A 51 0.67 -6.75 11.39
C SER A 51 1.12 -6.88 9.94
N THR A 52 1.43 -5.74 9.33
CA THR A 52 2.03 -5.64 8.00
C THR A 52 3.50 -5.20 8.07
N ASP A 53 4.04 -4.97 9.27
CA ASP A 53 5.41 -4.49 9.48
C ASP A 53 6.47 -5.55 9.10
N TYR A 54 6.06 -6.83 9.02
CA TYR A 54 6.94 -7.93 8.63
C TYR A 54 6.68 -8.35 7.18
N ASN A 55 7.76 -8.65 6.46
CA ASN A 55 7.77 -9.04 5.03
C ASN A 55 7.06 -10.37 4.71
N TYR A 56 6.51 -11.02 5.72
CA TYR A 56 5.66 -12.18 5.60
C TYR A 56 4.29 -11.75 6.08
N TRP A 57 3.44 -11.24 5.18
CA TRP A 57 2.02 -11.36 5.45
C TRP A 57 1.79 -12.86 5.63
N ASP A 58 1.11 -13.28 6.71
CA ASP A 58 1.07 -14.68 7.19
C ASP A 58 0.78 -15.77 6.11
N ASP A 59 0.38 -15.37 4.89
CA ASP A 59 0.08 -16.21 3.72
C ASP A 59 1.05 -16.04 2.51
N GLY A 60 2.30 -15.56 2.71
CA GLY A 60 3.33 -15.56 1.65
C GLY A 60 3.21 -14.44 0.61
N LEU A 61 2.44 -13.38 0.91
CA LEU A 61 2.44 -12.17 0.11
C LEU A 61 3.69 -11.35 0.44
N ALA A 62 4.62 -11.30 -0.50
CA ALA A 62 5.84 -10.52 -0.35
C ALA A 62 5.50 -9.02 -0.34
N SER A 63 5.93 -8.31 0.69
CA SER A 63 5.94 -6.85 0.67
C SER A 63 6.96 -6.39 -0.38
N HIS A 64 6.50 -5.63 -1.39
CA HIS A 64 7.41 -4.78 -2.14
C HIS A 64 7.56 -3.49 -1.34
N GLU A 65 8.79 -3.19 -0.90
CA GLU A 65 9.19 -1.84 -0.53
C GLU A 65 9.81 -1.16 -1.76
N PRO A 66 9.35 0.04 -2.15
CA PRO A 66 8.26 0.82 -1.58
C PRO A 66 6.88 0.24 -1.91
N LEU A 67 5.90 0.54 -1.05
CA LEU A 67 4.51 0.14 -1.22
C LEU A 67 3.97 0.62 -2.58
N ASN A 68 3.52 -0.32 -3.40
CA ASN A 68 3.00 -0.06 -4.74
C ASN A 68 1.51 -0.47 -4.88
N LEU A 69 0.93 -0.26 -6.06
CA LEU A 69 -0.47 -0.57 -6.31
C LEU A 69 -0.78 -2.07 -6.15
N GLY A 70 0.15 -2.93 -6.56
CA GLY A 70 0.04 -4.38 -6.37
C GLY A 70 -0.06 -4.77 -4.90
N CYS A 71 0.84 -4.23 -4.07
CA CYS A 71 0.77 -4.39 -2.61
C CYS A 71 -0.59 -3.92 -2.06
N LEU A 72 -1.04 -2.72 -2.45
CA LEU A 72 -2.32 -2.20 -1.96
C LEU A 72 -3.50 -3.11 -2.32
N VAL A 73 -3.59 -3.56 -3.57
CA VAL A 73 -4.67 -4.46 -4.03
C VAL A 73 -4.64 -5.77 -3.25
N GLN A 74 -3.45 -6.35 -3.10
CA GLN A 74 -3.29 -7.58 -2.35
C GLN A 74 -3.69 -7.43 -0.88
N TYR A 75 -3.28 -6.35 -0.22
CA TYR A 75 -3.67 -6.06 1.16
C TYR A 75 -5.20 -5.95 1.26
N ILE A 76 -5.84 -5.22 0.34
CA ILE A 76 -7.30 -5.07 0.34
C ILE A 76 -7.99 -6.43 0.22
N ARG A 77 -7.53 -7.32 -0.68
CA ARG A 77 -8.09 -8.67 -0.85
C ARG A 77 -7.89 -9.52 0.39
N TYR A 78 -6.65 -9.65 0.85
CA TYR A 78 -6.28 -10.41 2.05
C TYR A 78 -7.06 -9.94 3.27
N PHE A 79 -7.12 -8.63 3.49
CA PHE A 79 -7.79 -8.05 4.63
C PHE A 79 -9.32 -8.19 4.54
N ASN A 80 -9.88 -8.07 3.35
CA ASN A 80 -11.30 -8.32 3.12
C ASN A 80 -11.67 -9.77 3.42
N ASP A 81 -10.88 -10.73 2.94
CA ASP A 81 -11.11 -12.15 3.20
C ASP A 81 -11.01 -12.46 4.70
N LYS A 82 -10.01 -11.89 5.38
CA LYS A 82 -9.85 -11.98 6.84
C LYS A 82 -11.07 -11.44 7.58
N MET A 83 -11.67 -10.33 7.13
CA MET A 83 -12.86 -9.73 7.75
C MET A 83 -14.11 -10.61 7.69
N TYR A 84 -14.22 -11.50 6.69
CA TYR A 84 -15.37 -12.39 6.53
C TYR A 84 -15.06 -13.88 6.77
N ASN A 85 -13.80 -14.21 7.06
CA ASN A 85 -13.40 -15.58 7.42
C ASN A 85 -14.15 -16.04 8.68
N HIS A 86 -14.74 -17.23 8.63
CA HIS A 86 -15.49 -17.84 9.74
C HIS A 86 -14.68 -17.92 11.06
N ARG A 87 -13.35 -18.00 10.97
CA ARG A 87 -12.45 -18.00 12.15
C ARG A 87 -12.42 -16.66 12.89
N PHE A 88 -12.67 -15.56 12.18
CA PHE A 88 -12.48 -14.19 12.69
C PHE A 88 -13.75 -13.34 12.65
N VAL A 89 -14.85 -13.83 12.06
CA VAL A 89 -16.09 -13.07 11.88
C VAL A 89 -16.71 -12.62 13.21
N SER A 90 -16.54 -13.40 14.28
CA SER A 90 -17.01 -13.07 15.63
C SER A 90 -15.99 -12.29 16.47
N LYS A 91 -14.80 -11.99 15.92
CA LYS A 91 -13.72 -11.29 16.61
C LYS A 91 -13.58 -9.86 16.10
N ALA A 92 -13.22 -8.93 16.97
CA ALA A 92 -12.66 -7.65 16.56
C ALA A 92 -11.26 -7.88 15.98
N ILE A 93 -10.96 -7.25 14.84
CA ILE A 93 -9.66 -7.35 14.19
C ILE A 93 -8.84 -6.11 14.55
N VAL A 94 -7.62 -6.34 14.99
CA VAL A 94 -6.63 -5.33 15.38
C VAL A 94 -5.46 -5.41 14.42
N HIS A 95 -5.37 -4.47 13.49
CA HIS A 95 -4.15 -4.24 12.72
C HIS A 95 -3.20 -3.48 13.64
N TYR A 96 -2.02 -4.04 13.90
CA TYR A 96 -1.05 -3.38 14.77
C TYR A 96 0.26 -3.07 14.04
N THR A 97 0.90 -2.01 14.53
CA THR A 97 2.22 -1.56 14.08
C THR A 97 3.01 -0.99 15.25
N VAL A 98 4.30 -0.75 15.06
CA VAL A 98 5.15 -0.09 16.06
C VAL A 98 5.16 1.44 15.87
N ASP A 99 5.30 2.13 17.00
CA ASP A 99 5.28 3.61 17.12
C ASP A 99 6.58 4.25 16.61
N ASN A 100 6.92 4.00 15.34
CA ASN A 100 7.92 4.78 14.62
C ASN A 100 7.33 5.31 13.30
N SER A 101 7.76 6.50 12.87
CA SER A 101 7.07 7.24 11.79
C SER A 101 7.08 6.50 10.44
N LYS A 102 8.16 5.78 10.12
CA LYS A 102 8.24 5.00 8.88
C LYS A 102 7.27 3.82 8.93
N GLU A 103 7.25 3.08 10.03
CA GLU A 103 6.39 1.90 10.18
C GLU A 103 4.93 2.27 10.41
N TYR A 104 4.59 3.42 10.98
CA TYR A 104 3.19 3.81 11.17
C TYR A 104 2.49 4.19 9.86
N ASN A 105 3.21 4.87 8.95
CA ASN A 105 2.63 5.47 7.77
C ASN A 105 2.05 4.45 6.78
N ASP A 106 2.76 3.35 6.53
CA ASP A 106 2.32 2.31 5.59
C ASP A 106 1.05 1.56 6.07
N PRO A 107 0.98 1.02 7.30
CA PRO A 107 -0.22 0.44 7.89
C PRO A 107 -1.40 1.42 7.93
N ALA A 108 -1.15 2.70 8.27
CA ALA A 108 -2.18 3.73 8.27
C ALA A 108 -2.72 3.98 6.87
N PHE A 109 -1.84 4.07 5.86
CA PHE A 109 -2.24 4.18 4.46
C PHE A 109 -3.04 2.95 4.01
N LEU A 110 -2.56 1.74 4.29
CA LEU A 110 -3.19 0.48 3.89
C LEU A 110 -4.61 0.34 4.47
N ILE A 111 -4.76 0.49 5.79
CA ILE A 111 -6.06 0.36 6.45
C ILE A 111 -7.01 1.51 6.07
N GLY A 112 -6.47 2.71 5.84
CA GLY A 112 -7.23 3.85 5.36
C GLY A 112 -7.75 3.65 3.93
N ALA A 113 -6.89 3.15 3.03
CA ALA A 113 -7.25 2.83 1.66
C ALA A 113 -8.28 1.69 1.60
N TYR A 114 -8.14 0.65 2.42
CA TYR A 114 -9.17 -0.38 2.57
C TYR A 114 -10.53 0.22 3.00
N SER A 115 -10.51 1.13 3.98
CA SER A 115 -11.71 1.80 4.47
C SER A 115 -12.41 2.63 3.39
N ILE A 116 -11.64 3.26 2.49
CA ILE A 116 -12.19 3.97 1.33
C ILE A 116 -12.75 2.97 0.30
N VAL A 117 -11.95 1.99 -0.12
CA VAL A 117 -12.27 1.09 -1.24
C VAL A 117 -13.41 0.13 -0.90
N VAL A 118 -13.38 -0.45 0.30
CA VAL A 118 -14.32 -1.52 0.70
C VAL A 118 -15.45 -0.99 1.55
N LYS A 119 -15.17 -0.07 2.49
CA LYS A 119 -16.18 0.49 3.40
C LYS A 119 -16.79 1.80 2.92
N GLN A 120 -16.34 2.32 1.77
CA GLN A 120 -16.84 3.55 1.15
C GLN A 120 -16.77 4.76 2.10
N MET A 121 -15.77 4.78 2.99
CA MET A 121 -15.53 5.94 3.85
C MET A 121 -14.98 7.12 3.03
N ASP A 122 -15.33 8.32 3.45
CA ASP A 122 -14.79 9.55 2.90
C ASP A 122 -13.30 9.74 3.31
N PRO A 123 -12.42 10.20 2.40
CA PRO A 123 -10.99 10.37 2.69
C PRO A 123 -10.68 11.30 3.86
N LEU A 124 -11.40 12.42 4.01
CA LEU A 124 -11.19 13.37 5.12
C LEU A 124 -11.57 12.73 6.45
N THR A 125 -12.64 11.94 6.45
CA THR A 125 -13.14 11.23 7.64
C THR A 125 -12.13 10.21 8.13
N ILE A 126 -11.67 9.31 7.26
CA ILE A 126 -10.71 8.27 7.66
C ILE A 126 -9.34 8.85 7.99
N HIS A 127 -8.90 9.90 7.27
CA HIS A 127 -7.68 10.62 7.60
C HIS A 127 -7.76 11.23 9.02
N SER A 128 -8.89 11.85 9.38
CA SER A 128 -9.08 12.44 10.71
C SER A 128 -9.07 11.40 11.83
N ILE A 129 -9.54 10.17 11.58
CA ILE A 129 -9.44 9.02 12.49
C ILE A 129 -7.98 8.56 12.65
N LEU A 130 -7.24 8.51 11.55
CA LEU A 130 -5.87 7.97 11.52
C LEU A 130 -4.80 8.97 11.93
N LYS A 131 -5.05 10.28 11.79
CA LYS A 131 -4.10 11.36 12.06
C LYS A 131 -3.34 11.10 13.37
N ASN A 132 -2.02 10.96 13.27
CA ASN A 132 -1.16 10.70 14.42
C ASN A 132 -0.45 12.00 14.84
N SER A 133 -0.98 12.67 15.86
CA SER A 133 -0.38 13.90 16.39
C SER A 133 1.04 13.73 16.92
N ASN A 134 1.48 12.49 17.21
CA ASN A 134 2.79 12.21 17.80
C ASN A 134 3.93 12.09 16.77
N HIS A 135 3.62 11.88 15.48
CA HIS A 135 4.63 11.73 14.41
C HIS A 135 4.74 12.92 13.46
N CYS A 136 3.97 14.00 13.71
CA CYS A 136 4.12 15.27 13.02
C CYS A 136 5.39 16.01 13.47
N VAL A 137 6.58 15.53 13.08
CA VAL A 137 7.83 16.27 13.27
C VAL A 137 7.73 17.53 12.40
N ASN A 138 7.74 18.71 13.03
CA ASN A 138 7.56 20.02 12.39
C ASN A 138 6.17 20.28 11.75
N GLY A 139 5.14 19.52 12.12
CA GLY A 139 3.77 19.74 11.63
C GLY A 139 3.49 19.23 10.22
N VAL A 140 4.39 18.43 9.63
CA VAL A 140 4.21 17.83 8.30
C VAL A 140 4.01 16.31 8.45
N ASP A 141 2.85 15.81 8.03
CA ASP A 141 2.45 14.39 8.11
C ASP A 141 2.79 13.64 6.81
N SER A 142 4.04 13.79 6.34
CA SER A 142 4.47 13.25 5.05
C SER A 142 4.69 11.73 5.10
N ILE A 143 4.04 11.03 4.18
CA ILE A 143 4.14 9.57 4.00
C ILE A 143 5.18 9.21 2.93
N PHE A 144 5.24 9.96 1.84
CA PHE A 144 6.17 9.69 0.73
C PHE A 144 6.95 10.95 0.32
N GLY A 145 8.18 10.76 -0.15
CA GLY A 145 8.95 11.83 -0.81
C GLY A 145 9.82 12.70 0.10
N HIS A 146 10.07 12.30 1.35
CA HIS A 146 11.10 12.96 2.15
C HIS A 146 12.50 12.66 1.59
N GLY A 147 12.99 13.57 0.76
CA GLY A 147 14.34 13.62 0.21
C GLY A 147 14.89 15.04 0.24
N LYS A 148 15.85 15.38 -0.64
CA LYS A 148 16.53 16.68 -0.72
C LYS A 148 15.61 17.91 -0.93
N ASN A 149 14.32 17.70 -1.19
CA ASN A 149 13.35 18.76 -1.47
C ASN A 149 12.22 18.68 -0.42
N ASN A 150 11.86 19.81 0.19
CA ASN A 150 10.88 19.94 1.28
C ASN A 150 9.40 19.67 0.86
N TYR A 151 9.15 18.89 -0.18
CA TYR A 151 7.80 18.62 -0.72
C TYR A 151 7.46 17.15 -0.59
N GLY A 152 6.97 16.76 0.59
CA GLY A 152 6.41 15.44 0.85
C GLY A 152 4.92 15.39 0.51
N ILE A 153 4.40 14.19 0.25
CA ILE A 153 2.96 13.94 0.10
C ILE A 153 2.44 13.40 1.43
N ASP A 154 1.38 13.98 1.96
CA ASP A 154 0.81 13.57 3.24
C ASP A 154 -0.19 12.39 3.15
N LEU A 155 -0.58 11.83 4.30
CA LEU A 155 -1.53 10.71 4.36
C LEU A 155 -2.86 11.04 3.67
N HIS A 156 -3.37 12.25 3.89
CA HIS A 156 -4.64 12.68 3.34
C HIS A 156 -4.59 12.77 1.81
N GLU A 157 -3.50 13.29 1.25
CA GLU A 157 -3.25 13.36 -0.18
C GLU A 157 -3.17 11.95 -0.78
N CYS A 158 -2.44 11.02 -0.15
CA CYS A 158 -2.38 9.62 -0.58
C CYS A 158 -3.77 8.95 -0.58
N LEU A 159 -4.56 9.14 0.48
CA LEU A 159 -5.92 8.61 0.57
C LEU A 159 -6.85 9.24 -0.48
N ASN A 160 -6.70 10.53 -0.75
CA ASN A 160 -7.44 11.21 -1.83
C ASN A 160 -7.07 10.70 -3.22
N VAL A 161 -5.81 10.35 -3.46
CA VAL A 161 -5.38 9.72 -4.71
C VAL A 161 -6.11 8.39 -4.91
N VAL A 162 -6.20 7.55 -3.88
CA VAL A 162 -6.95 6.28 -3.93
C VAL A 162 -8.43 6.52 -4.25
N TYR A 163 -9.07 7.45 -3.55
CA TYR A 163 -10.47 7.80 -3.79
C TYR A 163 -10.72 8.32 -5.21
N LYS A 164 -9.87 9.24 -5.70
CA LYS A 164 -9.97 9.79 -7.06
C LYS A 164 -9.70 8.72 -8.11
N ALA A 165 -8.70 7.86 -7.91
CA ALA A 165 -8.39 6.77 -8.83
C ALA A 165 -9.58 5.82 -8.99
N MET A 166 -10.29 5.49 -7.90
CA MET A 166 -11.54 4.73 -7.96
C MET A 166 -12.66 5.52 -8.65
N LYS A 167 -12.89 6.79 -8.24
CA LYS A 167 -13.95 7.66 -8.78
C LYS A 167 -13.84 7.85 -10.29
N TYR A 168 -12.63 8.05 -10.80
CA TYR A 168 -12.35 8.26 -12.22
C TYR A 168 -12.00 6.95 -12.96
N ARG A 169 -12.16 5.79 -12.32
CA ARG A 169 -11.90 4.46 -12.91
C ARG A 169 -10.48 4.31 -13.47
N ILE A 170 -9.51 4.97 -12.85
CA ILE A 170 -8.08 4.77 -13.11
C ILE A 170 -7.64 3.41 -12.56
N VAL A 171 -8.27 2.95 -11.47
CA VAL A 171 -8.05 1.62 -10.90
C VAL A 171 -9.40 1.00 -10.60
N ASN A 172 -9.56 -0.27 -10.96
CA ASN A 172 -10.64 -1.11 -10.45
C ASN A 172 -10.06 -2.21 -9.55
N PHE A 173 -10.28 -2.07 -8.25
CA PHE A 173 -9.74 -3.00 -7.24
C PHE A 173 -10.38 -4.39 -7.30
N LYS A 174 -11.54 -4.55 -7.95
CA LYS A 174 -12.24 -5.83 -8.05
C LYS A 174 -11.67 -6.72 -9.16
N ASP A 175 -11.37 -6.14 -10.33
CA ASP A 175 -10.87 -6.87 -11.50
C ASP A 175 -9.35 -6.79 -11.68
N PHE A 176 -8.63 -6.12 -10.77
CA PHE A 176 -7.19 -5.90 -10.88
C PHE A 176 -6.41 -7.22 -11.09
N ASN A 177 -5.69 -7.30 -12.20
CA ASN A 177 -4.84 -8.45 -12.52
C ASN A 177 -3.46 -8.32 -11.86
N PHE A 178 -3.33 -8.85 -10.65
CA PHE A 178 -2.05 -8.80 -9.92
C PHE A 178 -0.93 -9.52 -10.67
N GLN A 179 -1.23 -10.65 -11.31
CA GLN A 179 -0.23 -11.43 -12.03
C GLN A 179 0.33 -10.61 -13.20
N GLU A 180 -0.52 -9.93 -13.97
CA GLU A 180 -0.07 -9.05 -15.05
C GLU A 180 0.72 -7.84 -14.52
N TYR A 181 0.25 -7.20 -13.44
CA TYR A 181 0.97 -6.09 -12.80
C TYR A 181 2.35 -6.50 -12.30
N ASN A 182 2.46 -7.67 -11.65
CA ASN A 182 3.72 -8.17 -11.09
C ASN A 182 4.64 -8.79 -12.14
N ASN A 183 4.06 -9.40 -13.19
CA ASN A 183 4.79 -9.95 -14.32
C ASN A 183 5.21 -8.87 -15.34
N GLN A 184 5.25 -7.60 -14.94
CA GLN A 184 5.87 -6.52 -15.70
C GLN A 184 7.40 -6.71 -15.73
N CYS A 185 7.87 -7.80 -16.34
CA CYS A 185 9.26 -8.10 -16.71
C CYS A 185 9.89 -7.04 -17.65
N LEU A 186 9.21 -5.92 -17.87
CA LEU A 186 9.54 -4.88 -18.83
C LEU A 186 9.87 -3.53 -18.16
N ASP A 187 10.08 -3.44 -16.84
CA ASP A 187 10.32 -2.15 -16.15
C ASP A 187 9.29 -1.07 -16.57
N MET A 188 8.01 -1.47 -16.64
CA MET A 188 6.92 -0.68 -17.22
C MET A 188 5.68 -0.80 -16.36
N THR A 189 4.90 0.27 -16.21
CA THR A 189 3.61 0.23 -15.51
C THR A 189 2.58 1.17 -16.16
N TRP A 190 1.32 0.78 -16.13
CA TRP A 190 0.21 1.65 -16.53
C TRP A 190 -0.03 2.72 -15.46
N ILE A 191 -0.02 3.99 -15.88
CA ILE A 191 -0.38 5.14 -15.03
C ILE A 191 -1.88 5.44 -15.18
N VAL A 192 -2.38 5.38 -16.41
CA VAL A 192 -3.80 5.46 -16.74
C VAL A 192 -4.12 4.33 -17.71
N PRO A 193 -5.03 3.40 -17.36
CA PRO A 193 -5.38 2.28 -18.24
C PRO A 193 -5.73 2.75 -19.65
N ASP A 194 -5.23 2.04 -20.66
CA ASP A 194 -5.47 2.28 -22.09
C ASP A 194 -5.08 3.68 -22.59
N LYS A 195 -4.33 4.46 -21.80
CA LYS A 195 -4.01 5.85 -22.13
C LYS A 195 -2.57 6.24 -21.90
N LEU A 196 -1.98 5.88 -20.77
CA LEU A 196 -0.64 6.30 -20.38
C LEU A 196 0.09 5.17 -19.69
N VAL A 197 1.18 4.75 -20.32
CA VAL A 197 2.12 3.76 -19.79
C VAL A 197 3.48 4.43 -19.59
N ALA A 198 4.10 4.20 -18.43
CA ALA A 198 5.45 4.63 -18.13
C ALA A 198 6.37 3.42 -18.19
N PHE A 199 7.53 3.55 -18.84
CA PHE A 199 8.49 2.47 -18.98
C PHE A 199 9.90 3.00 -18.99
N ARG A 200 10.84 2.15 -18.56
CA ARG A 200 12.27 2.44 -18.68
C ARG A 200 12.73 2.33 -20.12
N GLY A 201 13.65 3.20 -20.53
CA GLY A 201 14.25 3.17 -21.86
C GLY A 201 14.82 1.78 -22.22
N PRO A 202 14.45 1.20 -23.38
CA PRO A 202 14.95 -0.09 -23.85
C PRO A 202 16.39 -0.03 -24.35
N ILE A 203 16.97 -1.21 -24.60
CA ILE A 203 18.29 -1.36 -25.21
C ILE A 203 18.15 -2.06 -26.55
N GLU A 204 18.93 -1.63 -27.55
CA GLU A 204 18.86 -2.17 -28.91
C GLU A 204 19.43 -3.59 -29.06
N CYS A 205 20.51 -3.91 -28.34
CA CYS A 205 21.22 -5.18 -28.44
C CYS A 205 21.50 -5.76 -27.05
N ASP A 206 21.59 -7.09 -26.94
CA ASP A 206 22.08 -7.81 -25.76
C ASP A 206 23.58 -7.53 -25.53
N ASN A 207 23.91 -6.30 -25.17
CA ASN A 207 25.23 -5.96 -24.69
C ASN A 207 25.32 -6.40 -23.24
N ILE A 208 26.03 -7.51 -23.00
CA ILE A 208 26.36 -8.07 -21.68
C ILE A 208 27.03 -7.01 -20.76
N ALA A 209 27.53 -5.92 -21.32
CA ALA A 209 28.10 -4.78 -20.60
C ALA A 209 27.07 -3.81 -19.99
N ALA A 210 25.77 -3.92 -20.32
CA ALA A 210 24.74 -3.16 -19.66
C ALA A 210 24.55 -3.72 -18.24
N GLY A 211 24.84 -2.90 -17.22
CA GLY A 211 24.82 -3.33 -15.82
C GLY A 211 23.50 -4.01 -15.40
N PRO A 212 23.47 -4.69 -14.24
CA PRO A 212 22.32 -5.49 -13.81
C PRO A 212 20.99 -4.73 -13.89
N GLY A 213 19.96 -5.39 -14.44
CA GLY A 213 18.60 -4.83 -14.60
C GLY A 213 18.36 -4.04 -15.89
N ARG A 214 19.28 -4.05 -16.85
CA ARG A 214 19.14 -3.42 -18.18
C ARG A 214 18.92 -4.49 -19.27
N ASN A 215 18.03 -5.45 -19.03
CA ASN A 215 17.98 -6.67 -19.85
C ASN A 215 16.72 -6.78 -20.74
N VAL A 216 15.94 -5.71 -20.88
CA VAL A 216 14.71 -5.76 -21.67
C VAL A 216 14.95 -5.24 -23.08
N LEU A 217 14.94 -6.16 -24.04
CA LEU A 217 15.08 -5.86 -25.46
C LEU A 217 13.95 -4.98 -25.97
N LEU A 218 14.29 -4.00 -26.83
CA LEU A 218 13.32 -3.13 -27.52
C LEU A 218 12.16 -3.92 -28.15
N GLN A 219 12.44 -5.08 -28.74
CA GLN A 219 11.42 -5.91 -29.40
C GLN A 219 10.30 -6.38 -28.47
N ASN A 220 10.59 -6.59 -27.19
CA ASN A 220 9.57 -6.99 -26.22
C ASN A 220 8.59 -5.84 -25.95
N PHE A 221 9.09 -4.61 -25.86
CA PHE A 221 8.23 -3.42 -25.75
C PHE A 221 7.43 -3.19 -27.03
N VAL A 222 8.06 -3.29 -28.20
CA VAL A 222 7.36 -3.11 -29.49
C VAL A 222 6.23 -4.11 -29.64
N LYS A 223 6.45 -5.37 -29.28
CA LYS A 223 5.42 -6.41 -29.26
C LYS A 223 4.29 -6.01 -28.31
N TYR A 224 4.61 -5.68 -27.06
CA TYR A 224 3.61 -5.27 -26.07
C TYR A 224 2.80 -4.04 -26.53
N PHE A 225 3.46 -3.04 -27.10
CA PHE A 225 2.84 -1.83 -27.62
C PHE A 225 1.86 -2.13 -28.75
N LYS A 226 2.22 -3.04 -29.67
CA LYS A 226 1.33 -3.48 -30.75
C LYS A 226 0.12 -4.24 -30.20
N GLU A 227 0.33 -5.13 -29.24
CA GLU A 227 -0.75 -5.90 -28.59
C GLU A 227 -1.70 -5.01 -27.76
N ASN A 228 -1.20 -3.90 -27.20
CA ASN A 228 -1.95 -2.99 -26.34
C ASN A 228 -2.30 -1.64 -27.00
N ASN A 229 -2.28 -1.57 -28.33
CA ASN A 229 -2.69 -0.38 -29.11
C ASN A 229 -1.97 0.93 -28.73
N VAL A 230 -0.71 0.87 -28.32
CA VAL A 230 0.11 2.06 -28.07
C VAL A 230 0.50 2.69 -29.41
N LYS A 231 0.08 3.94 -29.62
CA LYS A 231 0.27 4.66 -30.90
C LYS A 231 1.38 5.70 -30.87
N THR A 232 1.82 6.10 -29.68
CA THR A 232 2.77 7.20 -29.52
C THR A 232 3.72 6.86 -28.39
N VAL A 233 5.02 6.96 -28.67
CA VAL A 233 6.09 6.83 -27.70
C VAL A 233 6.82 8.16 -27.61
N ILE A 234 6.95 8.66 -26.38
CA ILE A 234 7.62 9.92 -26.08
C ILE A 234 8.91 9.58 -25.32
N ARG A 235 10.05 9.89 -25.93
CA ARG A 235 11.36 9.72 -25.29
C ARG A 235 11.77 11.02 -24.61
N LEU A 236 12.15 10.92 -23.33
CA LEU A 236 12.58 12.06 -22.50
C LEU A 236 14.07 12.04 -22.14
N ASN A 237 14.79 10.98 -22.48
CA ASN A 237 16.23 10.80 -22.24
C ASN A 237 17.03 10.83 -23.55
N ASP A 238 18.34 10.67 -23.43
CA ASP A 238 19.26 10.56 -24.56
C ASP A 238 18.90 9.41 -25.51
N THR A 239 19.36 9.52 -26.75
CA THR A 239 19.07 8.54 -27.80
C THR A 239 19.87 7.26 -27.59
N GLU A 240 19.29 6.30 -26.89
CA GLU A 240 19.89 4.98 -26.63
C GLU A 240 19.35 3.86 -27.57
N TYR A 241 18.36 4.18 -28.41
CA TYR A 241 17.76 3.25 -29.38
C TYR A 241 17.11 3.97 -30.58
N LYS A 242 16.95 3.26 -31.70
CA LYS A 242 16.29 3.69 -32.93
C LYS A 242 14.78 3.68 -32.74
N SER A 243 14.13 4.73 -33.22
CA SER A 243 12.69 4.95 -33.12
C SER A 243 11.89 4.38 -34.30
N CYS A 244 12.50 3.57 -35.15
CA CYS A 244 11.87 3.06 -36.38
C CYS A 244 11.44 1.60 -36.16
N TRP A 245 10.18 1.35 -35.83
CA TRP A 245 9.63 0.00 -35.50
C TRP A 245 8.11 -0.11 -35.66
#